data_AF-A0A660A949-F1
#
_entry.id   AF-A0A660A949-F1
#
_cell.length_a   1.000
_cell.length_b   1.000
_cell.length_c   1.000
_cell.angle_alpha   90.00
_cell.angle_beta   90.00
_cell.angle_gamma   90.00
#
_symmetry.space_group_name_H-M   'P 1'
#
loop_
_entity.id
_entity.type
_entity.pdbx_description
1 polymer ?
#
loop_
_entity_poly.entity_id
_entity_poly.type
_entity_poly.pdbx_seq_one_letter_code
_entity_poly.pdbx_strand_id
1 'polypeptide(L)' 'ENSWGDNVGDKGYFVASDAWMDNYTYQIVVRKEFLSAEELAAYEAEAKVLAPWDPMGALA' A
#
# COMPACT_ATOMS: atom_id res chain seq x y z
N GLU A 1 -7.67 -1.01 10.90
CA GLU A 1 -8.79 -1.98 10.94
C GLU A 1 -8.37 -3.18 10.10
N ASN A 2 -8.56 -4.39 10.61
CA ASN A 2 -8.22 -5.62 9.90
C ASN A 2 -9.49 -6.45 9.63
N SER A 3 -9.45 -7.39 8.69
CA SER A 3 -10.59 -8.20 8.24
C SER A 3 -10.80 -9.51 9.02
N TRP A 4 -10.18 -9.65 10.20
CA TRP A 4 -10.17 -10.89 11.00
C TRP A 4 -11.18 -10.89 12.18
N GLY A 5 -12.19 -10.02 12.12
CA GLY A 5 -13.16 -9.85 13.20
C GLY A 5 -12.59 -9.08 14.39
N ASP A 6 -13.39 -8.98 15.46
CA ASP A 6 -13.08 -8.17 16.65
C ASP A 6 -12.24 -8.90 17.72
N ASN A 7 -12.13 -10.24 17.62
CA ASN A 7 -11.39 -11.06 18.57
C ASN A 7 -9.86 -10.96 18.43
N VAL A 8 -9.34 -10.47 17.30
CA VAL A 8 -7.91 -10.39 17.02
C VAL A 8 -7.45 -8.93 17.05
N GLY A 9 -6.36 -8.65 17.79
CA GLY A 9 -5.90 -7.28 18.05
C GLY A 9 -6.71 -6.61 19.17
N ASP A 10 -6.82 -5.29 19.14
CA ASP A 10 -7.71 -4.53 20.01
C ASP A 10 -9.01 -4.24 19.26
N LYS A 11 -10.02 -5.09 19.44
CA LYS A 11 -11.33 -4.99 18.74
C LYS A 11 -11.19 -4.95 17.22
N GLY A 12 -10.28 -5.74 16.65
CA GLY A 12 -9.99 -5.74 15.21
C GLY A 12 -9.00 -4.67 14.75
N TYR A 13 -8.49 -3.83 15.65
CA TYR A 13 -7.49 -2.81 15.36
C TYR A 13 -6.08 -3.25 15.74
N PHE A 14 -5.12 -2.72 14.98
CA PHE A 14 -3.69 -2.88 15.20
C PHE A 14 -3.05 -1.49 15.22
N VAL A 15 -1.97 -1.36 15.98
CA VAL A 15 -1.15 -0.15 16.01
C VAL A 15 0.15 -0.44 15.27
N ALA A 16 0.37 0.27 14.17
CA ALA A 16 1.63 0.27 13.44
C ALA A 16 2.43 1.53 13.84
N SER A 17 3.69 1.35 14.22
CA SER A 17 4.59 2.48 14.40
C SER A 17 5.05 3.03 13.06
N ASP A 18 5.54 4.27 13.05
CA ASP A 18 6.13 4.92 11.88
C ASP A 18 7.25 4.06 11.27
N ALA A 19 8.21 3.62 12.09
CA ALA A 19 9.27 2.72 11.65
C ALA A 19 8.75 1.37 11.12
N TRP A 20 7.61 0.86 11.61
CA TRP A 20 7.03 -0.36 11.06
C TRP A 20 6.44 -0.10 9.67
N MET A 21 5.73 1.03 9.50
CA MET A 21 5.19 1.47 8.21
C MET A 21 6.31 1.57 7.16
N ASP A 22 7.42 2.23 7.50
CA ASP A 22 8.57 2.41 6.60
C ASP A 22 9.19 1.10 6.10
N ASN A 23 9.29 0.10 6.99
CA ASN A 23 10.03 -1.12 6.70
C ASN A 23 9.17 -2.23 6.09
N TYR A 24 7.86 -2.21 6.35
CA TYR A 24 6.98 -3.35 6.06
C TYR A 24 5.73 -3.01 5.26
N THR A 25 5.50 -1.72 4.94
CA THR A 25 4.40 -1.31 4.06
C THR A 25 4.92 -0.90 2.70
N TYR A 26 4.44 -1.59 1.66
CA TYR A 26 4.95 -1.41 0.30
C TYR A 26 4.04 -0.56 -0.60
N GLN A 27 2.74 -0.50 -0.29
CA GLN A 27 1.74 0.14 -1.14
C GLN A 27 0.66 0.81 -0.31
N ILE A 28 0.20 1.98 -0.78
CA ILE A 28 -0.96 2.69 -0.26
C ILE A 28 -1.83 3.16 -1.42
N VAL A 29 -3.09 3.48 -1.15
CA VAL A 29 -4.02 4.05 -2.12
C VAL A 29 -4.51 5.38 -1.62
N VAL A 30 -4.32 6.41 -2.45
CA VAL A 30 -4.78 7.78 -2.19
C VAL A 30 -5.57 8.30 -3.39
N ARG A 31 -6.39 9.34 -3.19
CA ARG A 31 -7.07 10.00 -4.31
C ARG A 31 -6.07 10.79 -5.14
N LYS A 32 -6.23 10.77 -6.48
CA LYS A 32 -5.34 11.45 -7.42
C LYS A 32 -5.19 12.95 -7.17
N GLU A 33 -6.23 13.59 -6.62
CA GLU A 33 -6.22 15.02 -6.25
C GLU A 33 -5.14 15.39 -5.21
N PHE A 34 -4.60 14.40 -4.49
CA PHE A 34 -3.52 14.60 -3.54
C PHE A 34 -2.11 14.42 -4.13
N LEU A 35 -2.00 14.00 -5.39
CA LEU A 35 -0.72 13.84 -6.05
C LEU A 35 -0.18 15.21 -6.48
N SER A 36 1.13 15.39 -6.32
CA SER A 36 1.85 16.46 -7.02
C SER A 36 1.76 16.30 -8.54
N ALA A 37 2.05 17.37 -9.28
CA ALA A 37 2.07 17.30 -10.73
C ALA A 37 3.09 16.27 -11.27
N GLU A 38 4.22 16.09 -10.56
CA GLU A 38 5.24 15.10 -10.91
C GLU A 38 4.75 13.66 -10.72
N GLU A 39 4.14 13.36 -9.57
CA GLU A 39 3.59 12.03 -9.28
C GLU A 39 2.44 11.66 -10.22
N LEU A 40 1.58 12.63 -10.56
CA LEU A 40 0.49 12.40 -11.52
C LEU A 40 1.04 12.11 -12.93
N ALA A 41 2.06 12.84 -13.38
CA ALA A 41 2.72 12.57 -14.65
C ALA A 41 3.39 11.18 -14.67
N ALA A 42 4.02 10.77 -13.56
CA ALA A 42 4.60 9.43 -13.43
C ALA A 42 3.52 8.33 -13.47
N TYR A 43 2.36 8.56 -12.86
CA TYR A 43 1.22 7.64 -12.90
C TYR A 43 0.64 7.46 -14.32
N GLU A 44 0.65 8.52 -15.14
CA GLU A 44 0.11 8.50 -16.52
C GLU A 44 1.10 7.99 -17.58
N ALA A 45 2.37 7.80 -17.21
CA ALA A 45 3.41 7.31 -18.11
C ALA A 45 3.19 5.83 -18.49
N GLU A 46 3.91 5.38 -19.51
CA GLU A 46 3.91 3.97 -19.90
C GLU A 46 4.41 3.09 -18.74
N ALA A 47 3.60 2.10 -18.35
CA ALA A 47 3.89 1.24 -17.22
C ALA A 47 5.08 0.32 -17.50
N LYS A 48 5.98 0.19 -16.53
CA LYS A 48 7.07 -0.79 -16.58
C LYS A 48 6.51 -2.20 -16.39
N VAL A 49 6.61 -3.03 -17.41
CA VAL A 49 6.22 -4.45 -17.33
C VAL A 49 7.24 -5.21 -16.48
N LEU A 50 6.76 -5.83 -15.40
CA LEU A 50 7.56 -6.68 -14.53
C LEU A 50 7.34 -8.16 -14.86
N ALA A 51 8.27 -9.00 -14.42
CA ALA A 51 8.15 -10.44 -14.59
C ALA A 51 6.98 -10.99 -13.76
N PRO A 52 6.36 -12.11 -14.15
CA PRO A 52 5.23 -12.70 -13.41
C PRO A 52 5.55 -13.12 -11.96
N TRP A 53 6.83 -13.31 -11.63
CA TRP A 53 7.31 -13.69 -10.30
C TRP A 53 7.95 -12.54 -9.53
N ASP A 54 7.80 -11.30 -10.01
CA ASP A 54 8.26 -10.13 -9.26
C ASP A 54 7.56 -10.08 -7.89
N PRO A 55 8.28 -9.81 -6.79
CA PRO A 55 7.71 -9.81 -5.45
C PRO A 55 6.66 -8.71 -5.23
N MET A 56 6.58 -7.69 -6.08
CA MET A 56 5.53 -6.66 -6.06
C MET A 56 4.23 -7.13 -6.77
N GLY A 57 3.86 -8.39 -6.52
CA GLY A 57 2.73 -9.09 -7.12
C GLY A 57 1.46 -9.08 -6.26
N ALA A 58 0.67 -10.16 -6.35
CA ALA A 58 -0.66 -10.25 -5.74
C ALA A 58 -0.64 -10.10 -4.21
N LEU A 59 -1.51 -9.21 -3.70
CA LEU A 59 -1.86 -9.12 -2.29
C LEU A 59 -2.92 -10.19 -1.97
N ALA A 60 -2.79 -10.86 -0.83
CA ALA A 60 -3.70 -11.90 -0.35
C ALA A 60 -4.87 -11.32 0.46
#